data_AF-A0A9K3CNU7-F1
#
_entry.id   AF-A0A9K3CNU7-F1
#
_cell.length_a   1.000
_cell.length_b   1.000
_cell.length_c   1.000
_cell.angle_alpha   90.00
_cell.angle_beta   90.00
_cell.angle_gamma   90.00
#
_symmetry.space_group_name_H-M   'P 1'
#
loop_
_entity.id
_entity.type
_entity.pdbx_description
1 polymer ?
#
loop_
_entity_poly.entity_id
_entity_poly.type
_entity_poly.pdbx_seq_one_letter_code
_entity_poly.pdbx_strand_id
1 'polypeptide(L)'
;MSHCVLCCSSVRAYKPRRTDYEGKFNAFLAFERGDAVPTGLGDFLVQAVKQQNFGPVVSTTCYRYTGSGFETVPSTSGYRRANSFKNFICTSHNLYYELNMYTGTGDSRHHESTRSGAQYQRDEAIDAPGGATKGKHWVHPAQ
;
A
#
# COMPACT_ATOMS: atom_id res chain seq x y z
N MET A 1 3.73 22.43 -4.38
CA MET A 1 2.59 21.97 -5.19
C MET A 1 2.04 20.75 -4.47
N SER A 2 0.74 20.72 -4.12
CA SER A 2 0.15 19.51 -3.53
C SER A 2 0.04 18.43 -4.60
N HIS A 3 0.37 17.19 -4.25
CA HIS A 3 0.33 16.07 -5.17
C HIS A 3 -1.02 15.36 -4.99
N CYS A 4 -1.84 15.27 -6.03
CA CYS A 4 -3.17 14.63 -5.96
C CYS A 4 -3.11 13.10 -5.99
N VAL A 5 -2.31 12.48 -5.12
CA VAL A 5 -2.32 11.02 -4.94
C VAL A 5 -3.63 10.61 -4.24
N LEU A 6 -4.03 11.37 -3.23
CA LEU A 6 -5.32 11.25 -2.57
C LEU A 6 -6.34 12.19 -3.22
N CYS A 7 -7.64 11.83 -3.18
CA CYS A 7 -8.70 12.50 -3.95
C CYS A 7 -8.82 14.01 -3.63
N CYS A 8 -8.67 14.38 -2.36
CA CYS A 8 -8.91 15.71 -1.82
C CYS A 8 -8.53 15.74 -0.32
N SER A 9 -8.66 16.90 0.31
CA SER A 9 -8.42 17.10 1.75
C SER A 9 -9.42 16.40 2.68
N SER A 10 -10.56 15.90 2.18
CA SER A 10 -11.55 15.18 2.98
C SER A 10 -11.17 13.72 3.25
N VAL A 11 -9.99 13.28 2.81
CA VAL A 11 -9.49 11.94 3.07
C VAL A 11 -9.15 11.78 4.53
N ARG A 12 -9.61 10.68 5.12
CA ARG A 12 -9.33 10.31 6.50
C ARG A 12 -8.74 8.91 6.60
N ALA A 13 -7.90 8.70 7.61
CA ALA A 13 -7.39 7.37 7.91
C ALA A 13 -8.56 6.41 8.18
N TYR A 14 -8.47 5.21 7.60
CA TYR A 14 -9.45 4.15 7.75
C TYR A 14 -8.83 2.99 8.49
N LYS A 15 -9.36 2.65 9.67
CA LYS A 15 -8.80 1.61 10.56
C LYS A 15 -7.28 1.79 10.77
N PRO A 16 -6.84 2.98 11.27
CA PRO A 16 -5.43 3.28 11.40
C PRO A 16 -4.74 2.26 12.32
N ARG A 17 -3.68 1.64 11.81
CA ARG A 17 -2.77 0.81 12.61
C ARG A 17 -1.43 1.51 12.70
N ARG A 18 -0.80 1.48 13.87
CA ARG A 18 0.61 1.86 13.99
C ARG A 18 1.48 0.76 13.40
N THR A 19 2.51 1.15 12.67
CA THR A 19 3.48 0.24 12.03
C THR A 19 4.90 0.72 12.33
N ASP A 20 5.90 -0.16 12.18
CA ASP A 20 7.31 0.21 12.40
C ASP A 20 7.83 1.23 11.36
N TYR A 21 7.05 1.49 10.30
CA TYR A 21 7.38 2.38 9.19
C TYR A 21 6.59 3.70 9.22
N GLU A 22 6.07 4.14 10.38
CA GLU A 22 5.34 5.43 10.51
C GLU A 22 6.11 6.60 9.88
N GLY A 23 7.43 6.69 10.11
CA GLY A 23 8.25 7.78 9.55
C GLY A 23 8.19 7.85 8.02
N LYS A 24 8.21 6.68 7.36
CA LYS A 24 8.14 6.57 5.89
C LYS A 24 6.75 6.89 5.37
N PHE A 25 5.69 6.44 6.05
CA PHE A 25 4.31 6.82 5.70
C PHE A 25 4.07 8.31 5.90
N ASN A 26 4.54 8.89 7.00
CA ASN A 26 4.40 10.32 7.26
C ASN A 26 5.14 11.16 6.22
N ALA A 27 6.31 10.71 5.75
CA ALA A 27 7.02 11.36 4.66
C ALA A 27 6.23 11.36 3.36
N PHE A 28 5.59 10.24 3.01
CA PHE A 28 4.74 10.17 1.83
C PHE A 28 3.51 11.05 1.94
N LEU A 29 2.87 11.12 3.12
CA LEU A 29 1.72 12.00 3.34
C LEU A 29 2.13 13.48 3.38
N ALA A 30 3.33 13.81 3.86
CA ALA A 30 3.88 15.16 3.77
C ALA A 30 4.08 15.57 2.32
N PHE A 31 4.69 14.69 1.51
CA PHE A 31 4.79 14.88 0.07
C PHE A 31 3.43 15.10 -0.59
N GLU A 32 2.44 14.28 -0.27
CA GLU A 32 1.07 14.41 -0.80
C GLU A 32 0.46 15.79 -0.52
N ARG A 33 0.57 16.28 0.72
CA ARG A 33 0.08 17.61 1.10
C ARG A 33 0.88 18.76 0.48
N GLY A 34 2.09 18.48 0.01
CA GLY A 34 3.05 19.49 -0.46
C GLY A 34 3.86 20.14 0.67
N ASP A 35 3.95 19.46 1.81
CA ASP A 35 4.77 19.84 2.96
C ASP A 35 6.25 19.45 2.74
N ALA A 36 7.12 19.92 3.65
CA ALA A 36 8.51 19.46 3.69
C ALA A 36 8.59 17.96 4.00
N VAL A 37 9.21 17.20 3.10
CA VAL A 37 9.41 15.76 3.25
C VAL A 37 10.61 15.51 4.18
N PRO A 38 10.47 14.73 5.26
CA PRO A 38 11.59 14.35 6.11
C PRO A 38 12.68 13.63 5.33
N THR A 39 13.94 13.96 5.64
CA THR A 39 15.14 13.37 5.02
C THR A 39 15.65 12.17 5.84
N GLY A 40 16.59 11.38 5.29
CA GLY A 40 17.31 10.36 6.06
C GLY A 40 16.54 9.08 6.38
N LEU A 41 15.47 8.78 5.65
CA LEU A 41 14.61 7.61 5.91
C LEU A 41 15.07 6.31 5.23
N GLY A 42 16.23 6.34 4.56
CA GLY A 42 16.73 5.23 3.75
C GLY A 42 15.91 4.99 2.48
N ASP A 43 16.23 3.92 1.75
CA ASP A 43 15.59 3.59 0.49
C ASP A 43 14.27 2.82 0.68
N PHE A 44 13.20 3.29 0.01
CA PHE A 44 11.88 2.66 0.06
C PHE A 44 10.96 3.11 -1.08
N LEU A 45 9.90 2.33 -1.26
CA LEU A 45 8.81 2.54 -2.19
C LEU A 45 7.47 2.55 -1.45
N VAL A 46 6.54 3.38 -1.93
CA VAL A 46 5.14 3.33 -1.55
C VAL A 46 4.32 3.00 -2.79
N GLN A 47 3.54 1.92 -2.74
CA GLN A 47 2.52 1.63 -3.74
C GLN A 47 1.19 2.18 -3.24
N ALA A 48 0.60 3.11 -3.98
CA ALA A 48 -0.73 3.64 -3.73
C ALA A 48 -1.73 2.90 -4.62
N VAL A 49 -2.63 2.14 -4.01
CA VAL A 49 -3.74 1.45 -4.66
C VAL A 49 -5.02 2.24 -4.39
N LYS A 50 -5.71 2.64 -5.45
CA LYS A 50 -6.99 3.35 -5.38
C LYS A 50 -8.11 2.41 -5.79
N GLN A 51 -9.18 2.38 -5.01
CA GLN A 51 -10.36 1.55 -5.25
C GLN A 51 -11.64 2.39 -5.22
N GLN A 52 -12.62 2.02 -6.03
CA GLN A 52 -13.96 2.60 -5.97
C GLN A 52 -14.81 1.78 -4.99
N ASN A 53 -15.32 2.40 -3.93
CA ASN A 53 -16.24 1.78 -2.98
C ASN A 53 -15.80 0.40 -2.42
N PHE A 54 -14.54 0.25 -2.00
CA PHE A 54 -13.97 -1.04 -1.56
C PHE A 54 -14.02 -2.17 -2.60
N GLY A 55 -14.30 -1.83 -3.85
CA GLY A 55 -14.46 -2.76 -4.96
C GLY A 55 -13.24 -2.79 -5.87
N PRO A 56 -13.43 -2.68 -7.20
CA PRO A 56 -12.34 -2.77 -8.16
C PRO A 56 -11.23 -1.74 -7.95
N VAL A 57 -10.00 -2.15 -8.26
CA VAL A 57 -8.85 -1.24 -8.35
C VAL A 57 -9.05 -0.32 -9.55
N VAL A 58 -9.02 0.99 -9.28
CA VAL A 58 -9.11 2.06 -10.27
C VAL A 58 -7.72 2.41 -10.80
N SER A 59 -6.73 2.43 -9.92
CA SER A 59 -5.34 2.70 -10.29
C SER A 59 -4.38 2.17 -9.24
N THR A 60 -3.19 1.78 -9.71
CA THR A 60 -2.04 1.46 -8.87
C THR A 60 -0.88 2.31 -9.33
N THR A 61 -0.23 3.02 -8.41
CA THR A 61 0.93 3.88 -8.72
C THR A 61 2.01 3.68 -7.69
N CYS A 62 3.26 3.51 -8.14
CA CYS A 62 4.40 3.29 -7.26
C CYS A 62 5.26 4.55 -7.17
N TYR A 63 5.69 4.90 -5.95
CA TYR A 63 6.43 6.11 -5.66
C TYR A 63 7.73 5.79 -4.93
N ARG A 64 8.88 6.11 -5.53
CA ARG A 64 10.21 5.93 -4.94
C ARG A 64 10.61 7.16 -4.17
N TYR A 65 11.06 6.96 -2.94
CA TYR A 65 11.63 8.02 -2.15
C TYR A 65 13.01 8.43 -2.68
N THR A 66 13.23 9.73 -2.89
CA THR A 66 14.46 10.27 -3.48
C THR A 66 15.35 11.02 -2.46
N GLY A 67 15.02 10.93 -1.17
CA GLY A 67 15.72 11.64 -0.09
C GLY A 67 15.08 12.96 0.31
N SER A 68 14.44 13.66 -0.63
CA SER A 68 13.74 14.94 -0.40
C SER A 68 12.34 15.00 -1.00
N GLY A 69 11.89 13.91 -1.63
CA GLY A 69 10.60 13.83 -2.30
C GLY A 69 10.31 12.43 -2.79
N PHE A 70 9.41 12.35 -3.78
CA PHE A 70 9.04 11.10 -4.41
C PHE A 70 8.92 11.25 -5.91
N GLU A 71 9.27 10.20 -6.64
CA GLU A 71 9.06 10.09 -8.07
C GLU A 71 8.24 8.84 -8.41
N THR A 72 7.47 8.90 -9.49
CA THR A 72 6.71 7.74 -9.96
C THR A 72 7.64 6.75 -10.64
N VAL A 73 7.51 5.47 -10.30
CA VAL A 73 8.23 4.36 -10.93
C VAL A 73 7.25 3.35 -11.52
N PRO A 74 7.63 2.58 -12.56
CA PRO A 74 6.71 1.69 -13.26
C PRO A 74 6.29 0.46 -12.43
N SER A 75 7.12 0.02 -11.47
CA SER A 75 6.84 -1.15 -10.65
C SER A 75 7.62 -1.13 -9.34
N THR A 76 7.35 -2.12 -8.48
CA THR A 76 8.06 -2.37 -7.22
C THR A 76 9.32 -3.23 -7.38
N SER A 77 9.76 -3.47 -8.61
CA SER A 77 10.92 -4.31 -8.91
C SER A 77 12.17 -3.82 -8.20
N GLY A 78 12.93 -4.75 -7.60
CA GLY A 78 14.11 -4.44 -6.79
C GLY A 78 13.82 -4.14 -5.32
N TYR A 79 12.55 -4.07 -4.92
CA TYR A 79 12.15 -3.89 -3.52
C TYR A 79 11.31 -5.07 -3.04
N ARG A 80 11.23 -5.22 -1.71
CA ARG A 80 10.44 -6.27 -1.07
C ARG A 80 9.37 -5.67 -0.18
N ARG A 81 8.19 -6.28 -0.18
CA ARG A 81 7.05 -5.80 0.60
C ARG A 81 7.36 -5.90 2.09
N ALA A 82 7.21 -4.79 2.80
CA ALA A 82 7.49 -4.70 4.23
C ALA A 82 6.30 -5.17 5.10
N ASN A 83 5.25 -5.73 4.48
CA ASN A 83 4.02 -6.20 5.14
C ASN A 83 3.38 -5.14 6.05
N SER A 84 3.58 -3.87 5.72
CA SER A 84 3.06 -2.71 6.44
C SER A 84 2.26 -1.85 5.47
N PHE A 85 1.06 -1.44 5.88
CA PHE A 85 0.17 -0.66 5.04
C PHE A 85 -0.61 0.37 5.85
N LYS A 86 -1.08 1.41 5.15
CA LYS A 86 -2.02 2.41 5.68
C LYS A 86 -3.22 2.50 4.76
N ASN A 87 -4.40 2.62 5.34
CA ASN A 87 -5.64 2.73 4.58
C ASN A 87 -6.29 4.08 4.79
N PHE A 88 -6.92 4.60 3.74
CA PHE A 88 -7.64 5.85 3.79
C PHE A 88 -8.97 5.75 3.04
N ILE A 89 -9.93 6.57 3.45
CA ILE A 89 -11.24 6.66 2.82
C ILE A 89 -11.60 8.10 2.52
N CYS A 90 -12.22 8.29 1.36
CA CYS A 90 -12.78 9.54 0.85
C CYS A 90 -14.29 9.33 0.68
N THR A 91 -15.09 9.66 1.69
CA THR A 91 -16.55 9.40 1.63
C THR A 91 -17.26 10.29 0.62
N SER A 92 -16.73 11.50 0.36
CA SER A 92 -17.29 12.44 -0.62
C SER A 92 -17.22 11.95 -2.06
N HIS A 93 -16.18 11.17 -2.39
CA HIS A 93 -15.96 10.63 -3.74
C HIS A 93 -16.13 9.11 -3.80
N ASN A 94 -16.50 8.50 -2.68
CA ASN A 94 -16.62 7.05 -2.51
C ASN A 94 -15.35 6.28 -2.93
N LEU A 95 -14.19 6.81 -2.53
CA LEU A 95 -12.87 6.24 -2.86
C LEU A 95 -12.20 5.66 -1.63
N TYR A 96 -11.47 4.58 -1.85
CA TYR A 96 -10.64 3.93 -0.86
C TYR A 96 -9.19 3.86 -1.36
N TYR A 97 -8.25 3.98 -0.43
CA TYR A 97 -6.82 4.00 -0.72
C TYR A 97 -6.09 3.03 0.20
N GLU A 98 -5.21 2.22 -0.36
CA GLU A 98 -4.24 1.42 0.37
C GLU A 98 -2.84 1.88 -0.02
N LEU A 99 -2.03 2.24 0.97
CA LEU A 99 -0.62 2.59 0.81
C LEU A 99 0.21 1.41 1.33
N ASN A 100 0.84 0.67 0.43
CA ASN A 100 1.69 -0.47 0.73
C ASN A 100 3.16 -0.06 0.77
N MET A 101 3.88 -0.49 1.82
CA MET A 101 5.30 -0.19 2.00
C MET A 101 6.19 -1.29 1.41
N TYR A 102 7.22 -0.87 0.68
CA TYR A 102 8.27 -1.73 0.13
C TYR A 102 9.65 -1.16 0.49
N THR A 103 10.61 -2.02 0.83
CA THR A 103 11.97 -1.61 1.24
C THR A 103 13.02 -2.54 0.64
N GLY A 104 14.27 -2.08 0.49
CA GLY A 104 15.35 -2.90 -0.08
C GLY A 104 15.70 -4.14 0.76
N THR A 105 15.49 -4.07 2.07
CA THR A 105 15.72 -5.17 3.03
C THR A 105 14.42 -5.79 3.56
N GLY A 106 13.29 -5.55 2.89
CA GLY A 106 12.00 -6.04 3.38
C GLY A 106 11.97 -7.56 3.42
N ASP A 107 11.57 -8.15 4.54
CA ASP A 107 11.27 -9.58 4.56
C ASP A 107 9.86 -9.78 4.02
N SER A 108 9.77 -10.48 2.90
CA SER A 108 8.46 -10.89 2.42
C SER A 108 7.93 -12.00 3.31
N ARG A 109 7.17 -11.62 4.34
CA ARG A 109 6.47 -12.53 5.26
C ARG A 109 5.24 -13.16 4.58
N HIS A 110 5.41 -13.62 3.33
CA HIS A 110 4.43 -14.38 2.56
C HIS A 110 3.90 -15.60 3.35
N HIS A 111 4.69 -16.14 4.27
CA HIS A 111 4.34 -17.31 5.09
C HIS A 111 3.89 -16.99 6.53
N GLU A 112 4.14 -15.80 7.07
CA GLU A 112 4.01 -15.55 8.52
C GLU A 112 2.90 -14.56 8.92
N SER A 113 2.23 -13.88 7.98
CA SER A 113 1.06 -13.03 8.30
C SER A 113 -0.23 -13.86 8.49
N THR A 114 -0.24 -14.59 9.60
CA THR A 114 -1.34 -15.19 10.39
C THR A 114 -2.77 -15.38 9.82
N ARG A 115 -3.21 -16.64 9.90
CA ARG A 115 -4.52 -17.18 10.34
C ARG A 115 -5.67 -17.36 9.33
N SER A 116 -5.58 -16.92 8.07
CA SER A 116 -6.59 -17.31 7.06
C SER A 116 -6.19 -17.26 5.58
N GLY A 117 -4.95 -16.90 5.22
CA GLY A 117 -4.54 -16.79 3.81
C GLY A 117 -5.18 -15.64 3.02
N ALA A 118 -6.06 -14.84 3.65
CA ALA A 118 -6.75 -13.73 2.98
C ALA A 118 -5.84 -12.53 2.67
N GLN A 119 -4.80 -12.32 3.48
CA GLN A 119 -3.78 -11.30 3.21
C GLN A 119 -2.86 -11.76 2.06
N TYR A 120 -2.49 -13.05 2.04
CA TYR A 120 -1.74 -13.68 0.95
C TYR A 120 -2.46 -13.57 -0.41
N GLN A 121 -3.75 -13.94 -0.50
CA GLN A 121 -4.50 -13.87 -1.77
C GLN A 121 -4.67 -12.43 -2.28
N ARG A 122 -4.78 -11.46 -1.36
CA ARG A 122 -4.82 -10.04 -1.71
C ARG A 122 -3.49 -9.58 -2.28
N ASP A 123 -2.40 -9.94 -1.61
CA ASP A 123 -1.07 -9.50 -1.96
C ASP A 123 -0.65 -10.04 -3.33
N GLU A 124 -0.95 -11.32 -3.60
CA GLU A 124 -0.75 -11.94 -4.93
C GLU A 124 -1.59 -11.24 -6.02
N ALA A 125 -2.85 -10.89 -5.74
CA ALA A 125 -3.72 -10.22 -6.71
C ALA A 125 -3.30 -8.76 -7.01
N ILE A 126 -2.61 -8.10 -6.09
CA ILE A 126 -2.08 -6.74 -6.26
C ILE A 126 -0.71 -6.77 -6.97
N ASP A 127 0.12 -7.77 -6.69
CA ASP A 127 1.49 -7.86 -7.19
C ASP A 127 1.63 -8.63 -8.54
N ALA A 128 0.63 -9.42 -8.97
CA ALA A 128 0.67 -10.16 -10.23
C ALA A 128 -0.04 -9.43 -11.39
N PRO A 129 0.62 -9.16 -12.53
CA PRO A 129 -0.05 -8.67 -13.72
C PRO A 129 -0.73 -9.84 -14.44
N GLY A 130 -2.03 -10.01 -14.20
CA GLY A 130 -2.90 -10.88 -15.01
C GLY A 130 -2.83 -12.37 -14.66
N GLY A 131 -3.62 -12.79 -13.67
CA GLY A 131 -3.88 -14.20 -13.44
C GLY A 131 -4.86 -14.42 -12.29
N ALA A 132 -6.13 -14.69 -12.60
CA ALA A 132 -7.08 -15.17 -11.60
C ALA A 132 -6.62 -16.54 -11.07
N THR A 133 -6.15 -16.61 -9.83
CA THR A 133 -5.85 -17.90 -9.19
C THR A 133 -7.06 -18.33 -8.35
N LYS A 134 -7.71 -19.41 -8.81
CA LYS A 134 -8.77 -20.14 -8.10
C LYS A 134 -8.36 -20.38 -6.65
N GLY A 135 -9.11 -19.85 -5.69
CA GLY A 135 -8.94 -20.19 -4.28
C GLY A 135 -9.13 -21.70 -4.08
N LYS A 136 -8.14 -22.36 -3.50
CA LYS A 136 -8.25 -23.76 -3.06
C LYS A 136 -9.34 -23.85 -2.00
N HIS A 137 -10.29 -24.76 -2.21
CA HIS A 137 -11.38 -25.11 -1.31
C HIS A 137 -10.88 -25.40 0.12
N TRP A 138 -11.59 -24.86 1.11
CA TRP A 138 -11.52 -25.35 2.49
C TRP A 138 -12.13 -26.75 2.54
N VAL A 139 -11.34 -27.74 2.95
CA VAL A 139 -11.85 -29.07 3.30
C VAL A 139 -12.20 -29.02 4.78
N HIS A 140 -13.48 -29.21 5.12
CA HIS A 140 -13.90 -29.34 6.52
C HIS A 140 -13.35 -30.65 7.12
N PRO A 141 -12.89 -30.66 8.39
CA PRO A 141 -12.59 -31.92 9.06
C PRO A 141 -13.90 -32.70 9.28
N ALA A 142 -13.88 -33.98 8.92
CA ALA A 142 -14.97 -34.92 9.15
C ALA A 142 -15.26 -35.04 10.66
N GLN A 143 -16.54 -35.08 11.01
CA GLN A 143 -17.04 -35.40 12.36
C GLN A 143 -16.83 -36.88 12.68
#